data_AF-A0A2E9VL66-F1
#
_entry.id   AF-A0A2E9VL66-F1
#
_cell.length_a   1.000
_cell.length_b   1.000
_cell.length_c   1.000
_cell.angle_alpha   90.00
_cell.angle_beta   90.00
_cell.angle_gamma   90.00
#
_symmetry.space_group_name_H-M   'P 1'
#
loop_
_entity.id
_entity.type
_entity.pdbx_description
1 polymer ?
#
loop_
_entity_poly.entity_id
_entity_poly.type
_entity_poly.pdbx_seq_one_letter_code
_entity_poly.pdbx_strand_id
1 'polypeptide(L)'
;MAHIENIETVIIDLAALDLMPESVARENAVLAVSIADEKLRVIIPADDSQNDVIKKINILFPQIRLQIDTATRVEIEEAIKFHYPASTQPSIIANLIFSSNALNVGMN
;
A
#
# COMPACT_ATOMS: atom_id res chain seq x y z
N MET A 1 -6.56 10.65 11.95
CA MET A 1 -6.29 9.25 11.57
C MET A 1 -7.63 8.63 11.27
N ALA A 2 -7.83 8.13 10.05
CA ALA A 2 -9.02 7.37 9.70
C ALA A 2 -8.70 5.88 9.81
N HIS A 3 -9.67 5.08 10.26
CA HIS A 3 -9.56 3.63 10.22
C HIS A 3 -10.13 3.11 8.90
N ILE A 4 -9.40 2.23 8.23
CA ILE A 4 -9.77 1.62 6.95
C ILE A 4 -10.29 0.21 7.24
N GLU A 5 -11.58 -0.01 6.99
CA GLU A 5 -12.23 -1.31 7.19
C GLU A 5 -12.04 -2.26 5.98
N ASN A 6 -11.60 -1.75 4.82
CA ASN A 6 -11.39 -2.54 3.60
C ASN A 6 -10.20 -2.01 2.80
N ILE A 7 -8.99 -2.53 3.07
CA ILE A 7 -7.77 -2.10 2.38
C ILE A 7 -7.81 -2.40 0.87
N GLU A 8 -8.46 -3.49 0.44
CA GLU A 8 -8.51 -3.90 -0.97
C GLU A 8 -9.15 -2.85 -1.90
N THR A 9 -9.98 -1.95 -1.36
CA THR A 9 -10.64 -0.88 -2.11
C THR A 9 -9.76 0.37 -2.28
N VAL A 10 -8.60 0.39 -1.63
CA VAL A 10 -7.68 1.53 -1.65
C VAL A 10 -6.89 1.50 -2.95
N ILE A 11 -7.02 2.56 -3.73
CA ILE A 11 -6.21 2.75 -4.94
C ILE A 11 -4.80 3.16 -4.52
N ILE A 12 -3.81 2.38 -4.95
CA ILE A 12 -2.40 2.59 -4.64
C ILE A 12 -1.67 3.15 -5.85
N ASP A 13 -0.90 4.21 -5.62
CA ASP A 13 -0.02 4.81 -6.59
C ASP A 13 1.34 4.08 -6.61
N LEU A 14 1.78 3.67 -7.80
CA LEU A 14 3.09 3.04 -7.98
C LEU A 14 4.23 3.97 -7.53
N ALA A 15 4.09 5.28 -7.69
CA ALA A 15 5.09 6.23 -7.22
C ALA A 15 5.28 6.18 -5.69
N ALA A 16 4.23 5.84 -4.94
CA ALA A 16 4.31 5.68 -3.50
C ALA A 16 5.01 4.36 -3.11
N LEU A 17 4.80 3.30 -3.88
CA LEU A 17 5.49 2.02 -3.71
C LEU A 17 6.98 2.11 -4.07
N ASP A 18 7.33 2.86 -5.11
CA ASP A 18 8.73 3.11 -5.47
C ASP A 18 9.46 3.94 -4.40
N LEU A 19 8.76 4.89 -3.77
CA LEU A 19 9.29 5.70 -2.69
C LEU A 19 9.52 4.89 -1.40
N MET A 20 8.64 3.92 -1.11
CA MET A 20 8.74 3.06 0.06
C MET A 20 9.02 1.61 -0.38
N PRO A 21 10.29 1.16 -0.38
CA PRO A 21 10.64 -0.19 -0.80
C PRO A 21 9.94 -1.27 0.03
N GLU A 22 9.73 -2.44 -0.59
CA GLU A 22 9.13 -3.63 0.04
C GLU A 22 9.75 -3.96 1.40
N SER A 23 11.09 -3.87 1.53
CA SER A 23 11.79 -4.13 2.79
C SER A 23 11.35 -3.20 3.92
N VAL A 24 11.18 -1.91 3.63
CA VAL A 24 10.74 -0.90 4.62
C VAL A 24 9.28 -1.14 4.97
N ALA A 25 8.44 -1.37 3.97
CA ALA A 25 7.01 -1.67 4.14
C ALA A 25 6.81 -2.91 5.02
N ARG A 26 7.49 -4.02 4.69
CA ARG A 26 7.38 -5.30 5.41
C ARG A 26 7.94 -5.24 6.83
N GLU A 27 9.11 -4.63 7.03
CA GLU A 27 9.73 -4.56 8.36
C GLU A 27 8.87 -3.76 9.35
N ASN A 28 8.16 -2.75 8.86
CA ASN A 28 7.39 -1.84 9.71
C ASN A 28 5.87 -2.10 9.66
N ALA A 29 5.41 -3.08 8.88
CA ALA A 29 4.00 -3.31 8.57
C ALA A 29 3.30 -2.01 8.13
N VAL A 30 3.86 -1.33 7.13
CA VAL A 30 3.34 -0.07 6.58
C VAL A 30 3.07 -0.22 5.09
N LEU A 31 1.93 0.26 4.64
CA LEU A 31 1.59 0.33 3.22
C LEU A 31 1.60 1.78 2.75
N ALA A 32 2.45 2.09 1.76
CA ALA A 32 2.41 3.36 1.07
C ALA A 32 1.24 3.35 0.06
N VAL A 33 0.37 4.35 0.12
CA VAL A 33 -0.85 4.43 -0.69
C VAL A 33 -0.71 5.44 -1.81
N SER A 34 -0.29 6.66 -1.49
CA SER A 34 -0.17 7.73 -2.49
C SER A 34 0.82 8.79 -2.04
N ILE A 35 1.45 9.45 -3.02
CA ILE A 35 2.36 10.57 -2.81
C ILE A 35 1.92 11.73 -3.68
N ALA A 36 1.60 12.88 -3.07
CA ALA A 36 1.25 14.10 -3.78
C ALA A 36 1.64 15.31 -2.94
N ASP A 37 2.18 16.37 -3.57
CA ASP A 37 2.51 17.64 -2.91
C ASP A 37 3.28 17.47 -1.58
N GLU A 38 4.36 16.66 -1.61
CA GLU A 38 5.21 16.36 -0.44
C GLU A 38 4.45 15.67 0.71
N LYS A 39 3.32 15.06 0.42
CA LYS A 39 2.46 14.37 1.38
C LYS A 39 2.32 12.90 1.02
N LEU A 40 2.86 12.04 1.87
CA LEU A 40 2.77 10.59 1.73
C LEU A 40 1.62 10.06 2.59
N ARG A 41 0.63 9.45 1.93
CA ARG A 41 -0.42 8.71 2.60
C ARG A 41 0.06 7.30 2.88
N VAL A 42 0.02 6.90 4.14
CA VAL A 42 0.40 5.56 4.61
C VAL A 42 -0.70 4.94 5.45
N ILE A 43 -0.80 3.61 5.39
CA ILE A 43 -1.63 2.81 6.29
C ILE A 43 -0.69 2.07 7.25
N ILE A 44 -0.95 2.19 8.55
CA ILE A 44 -0.17 1.55 9.62
C ILE A 44 -1.08 0.69 10.52
N PRO A 45 -0.52 -0.23 11.33
CA PRO A 45 -1.33 -1.08 12.19
C PRO A 45 -2.08 -0.26 13.23
N ALA A 46 -3.35 -0.56 13.48
CA ALA A 46 -4.15 0.01 14.55
C ALA A 46 -3.83 -0.64 15.92
N ASP A 47 -2.54 -0.69 16.30
CA ASP A 47 -2.05 -1.32 17.53
C ASP A 47 -1.15 -0.37 18.36
N ASP A 48 -0.58 -0.84 19.46
CA ASP A 48 0.27 -0.03 20.34
C ASP A 48 1.61 0.39 19.67
N SER A 49 1.98 -0.18 18.53
CA SER A 49 3.22 0.13 17.81
C SER A 49 3.13 1.38 16.92
N GLN A 50 1.94 1.97 16.76
CA GLN A 50 1.69 3.13 15.89
C GLN A 50 2.71 4.25 16.07
N ASN A 51 2.97 4.65 17.31
CA ASN A 51 3.87 5.77 17.59
C ASN A 51 5.31 5.48 17.16
N ASP A 52 5.78 4.25 17.32
CA ASP A 52 7.13 3.85 16.93
C ASP A 52 7.26 3.74 15.42
N VAL A 53 6.25 3.18 14.75
CA VAL A 53 6.17 3.14 13.28
C VAL A 53 6.20 4.55 12.71
N ILE A 54 5.36 5.46 13.21
CA ILE A 54 5.30 6.86 12.74
C ILE A 54 6.66 7.55 12.89
N LYS A 55 7.34 7.36 14.03
CA LYS A 55 8.68 7.92 14.25
C LYS A 55 9.69 7.39 13.25
N LYS A 56 9.72 6.08 13.02
CA LYS A 56 10.62 5.45 12.05
C LYS A 56 10.39 5.98 10.64
N ILE A 57 9.14 6.04 10.20
CA ILE A 57 8.79 6.53 8.86
C ILE A 57 9.15 8.02 8.72
N ASN A 58 8.92 8.85 9.74
CA ASN A 58 9.36 10.25 9.72
C ASN A 58 10.89 10.39 9.64
N ILE A 59 11.67 9.49 10.24
CA ILE A 59 13.14 9.49 10.14
C ILE A 59 13.58 9.12 8.72
N LEU A 60 12.90 8.15 8.10
CA LEU A 60 13.20 7.72 6.73
C LEU A 60 12.80 8.78 5.68
N PHE A 61 11.73 9.52 5.94
CA PHE A 61 11.17 10.52 5.02
C PHE A 61 11.02 11.90 5.70
N PRO A 62 12.11 12.54 6.15
CA PRO A 62 12.06 13.72 7.01
C PRO A 62 11.50 14.97 6.35
N GLN A 63 11.47 15.02 5.02
CA GLN A 63 10.98 16.16 4.24
C GLN A 63 9.52 15.98 3.79
N ILE A 64 8.90 14.84 4.11
CA ILE A 64 7.58 14.46 3.62
C ILE A 64 6.58 14.48 4.78
N ARG A 65 5.41 15.08 4.54
CA ARG A 65 4.32 15.09 5.52
C ARG A 65 3.56 13.78 5.46
N LEU A 66 3.47 13.07 6.58
CA LEU A 66 2.70 11.83 6.65
C LEU A 66 1.21 12.10 6.84
N GLN A 67 0.39 11.51 5.99
CA GLN A 67 -1.04 11.29 6.26
C GLN A 67 -1.24 9.84 6.66
N ILE A 68 -1.71 9.65 7.89
CA ILE A 68 -1.78 8.34 8.50
C ILE A 68 -3.23 7.88 8.58
N ASP A 69 -3.48 6.75 7.96
CA ASP A 69 -4.65 5.92 8.16
C ASP A 69 -4.23 4.63 8.87
N THR A 70 -5.19 3.92 9.46
CA THR A 70 -4.93 2.71 10.22
C THR A 70 -5.78 1.54 9.74
N ALA A 71 -5.24 0.33 9.83
CA ALA A 71 -5.96 -0.90 9.55
C ALA A 71 -5.40 -2.04 10.41
N THR A 72 -5.93 -3.26 10.32
CA THR A 72 -5.32 -4.38 11.05
C THR A 72 -3.97 -4.74 10.43
N ARG A 73 -3.06 -5.25 11.26
CA ARG A 73 -1.73 -5.69 10.80
C ARG A 73 -1.82 -6.74 9.69
N VAL A 74 -2.76 -7.68 9.84
CA VAL A 74 -2.97 -8.79 8.89
C VAL A 74 -3.33 -8.24 7.50
N GLU A 75 -4.31 -7.33 7.43
CA GLU A 75 -4.73 -6.73 6.16
C GLU A 75 -3.58 -5.96 5.48
N ILE A 76 -2.75 -5.27 6.28
CA ILE A 76 -1.60 -4.52 5.74
C ILE A 76 -0.56 -5.47 5.17
N GLU A 77 -0.23 -6.55 5.88
CA GLU A 77 0.73 -7.55 5.41
C GLU A 77 0.26 -8.27 4.13
N GLU A 78 -1.03 -8.57 4.04
CA GLU A 78 -1.65 -9.13 2.83
C GLU A 78 -1.58 -8.14 1.66
N ALA A 79 -1.89 -6.86 1.90
CA ALA A 79 -1.79 -5.82 0.89
C ALA A 79 -0.33 -5.61 0.43
N ILE A 80 0.64 -5.62 1.34
CA ILE A 80 2.06 -5.55 0.99
C ILE A 80 2.44 -6.73 0.08
N LYS A 81 2.03 -7.95 0.42
CA LYS A 81 2.30 -9.14 -0.40
C LYS A 81 1.68 -9.05 -1.80
N PHE A 82 0.51 -8.43 -1.92
CA PHE A 82 -0.17 -8.26 -3.20
C PHE A 82 0.47 -7.16 -4.06
N HIS A 83 0.81 -6.02 -3.46
CA HIS A 83 1.25 -4.82 -4.19
C HIS A 83 2.76 -4.72 -4.40
N TYR A 84 3.57 -5.39 -3.57
CA TYR A 84 4.99 -5.58 -3.81
C TYR A 84 5.18 -7.00 -4.37
N PRO A 85 4.99 -7.22 -5.68
CA PRO A 85 5.35 -8.50 -6.29
C PRO A 85 6.84 -8.70 -6.02
N ALA A 86 7.15 -9.78 -5.31
CA ALA A 86 8.47 -10.12 -4.79
C ALA A 86 9.57 -9.59 -5.71
N SER A 87 10.48 -8.79 -5.14
CA SER A 87 11.70 -8.30 -5.77
C SER A 87 12.66 -9.44 -6.21
N THR A 88 12.18 -10.30 -7.10
CA THR A 88 12.91 -11.34 -7.84
C THR A 88 12.16 -11.65 -9.13
N GLN A 89 12.11 -10.68 -10.05
CA GLN A 89 12.36 -10.95 -11.47
C GLN A 89 12.54 -9.64 -12.27
N PRO A 90 13.64 -9.47 -13.01
CA PRO A 90 13.75 -8.38 -13.96
C PRO A 90 12.71 -8.61 -15.06
N SER A 91 11.84 -7.60 -15.26
CA SER A 91 11.07 -7.37 -16.48
C SER A 91 10.21 -8.54 -17.00
N ILE A 92 8.98 -8.74 -16.51
CA ILE A 92 7.85 -9.18 -17.37
C ILE A 92 6.54 -8.59 -16.82
N ILE A 93 6.00 -7.65 -17.58
CA ILE A 93 4.57 -7.33 -17.77
C ILE A 93 3.60 -8.07 -16.82
N ALA A 94 2.99 -7.35 -15.89
CA ALA A 94 1.73 -7.75 -15.26
C ALA A 94 0.66 -6.66 -15.45
N ASN A 95 0.44 -6.31 -16.72
CA ASN A 95 -0.87 -5.86 -17.18
C ASN A 95 -1.78 -7.11 -17.19
N LEU A 96 -2.18 -7.59 -16.01
CA LEU A 96 -3.01 -8.78 -15.85
C LEU A 96 -4.39 -8.40 -15.29
N ILE A 97 -5.23 -7.98 -16.24
CA ILE A 97 -6.62 -8.43 -16.40
C ILE A 97 -7.43 -8.51 -15.09
N PHE A 98 -7.95 -7.37 -14.64
CA PHE A 98 -9.26 -7.32 -13.99
C PHE A 98 -10.28 -6.74 -14.96
N SER A 99 -10.60 -7.51 -16.00
CA SER A 99 -11.77 -7.28 -16.85
C SER A 99 -12.44 -8.61 -17.12
N SER A 100 -12.94 -9.25 -16.06
CA SER A 100 -14.00 -10.24 -16.17
C SER A 100 -15.34 -9.55 -15.93
N ASN A 101 -15.67 -8.56 -16.76
CA ASN A 101 -17.05 -8.13 -16.91
C ASN A 101 -17.28 -7.46 -18.26
N ALA A 102 -17.42 -8.28 -19.30
CA ALA A 102 -18.13 -7.92 -20.53
C ALA A 102 -18.46 -9.16 -21.35
N LEU A 103 -19.77 -9.38 -21.53
CA LEU A 103 -20.42 -9.93 -22.74
C LEU A 103 -20.40 -11.46 -22.94
N ASN A 104 -21.50 -12.13 -22.58
CA ASN A 104 -22.42 -12.57 -23.63
C ASN A 104 -23.86 -12.77 -23.08
N VAL A 105 -24.66 -11.72 -23.17
CA VAL A 105 -26.11 -11.84 -23.34
C VAL A 105 -26.32 -12.02 -24.83
N GLY A 106 -26.73 -13.21 -25.26
CA GLY A 106 -26.88 -13.54 -26.68
C GLY A 106 -27.67 -14.83 -26.88
N MET A 107 -28.99 -14.67 -26.85
CA MET A 107 -30.02 -15.38 -27.63
C MET A 107 -29.63 -16.73 -28.27
N ASN A 108 -30.28 -17.82 -27.82
CA ASN A 108 -31.08 -18.69 -28.69
C ASN A 108 -32.15 -19.42 -27.87
#